data_AF-A0A8T3KZQ4-F1
#
_entry.id   AF-A0A8T3KZQ4-F1
#
_cell.length_a   1.000
_cell.length_b   1.000
_cell.length_c   1.000
_cell.angle_alpha   90.00
_cell.angle_beta   90.00
_cell.angle_gamma   90.00
#
_symmetry.space_group_name_H-M   'P 1'
#
loop_
_entity.id
_entity.type
_entity.pdbx_description
1 polymer ?
#
loop_
_entity_poly.entity_id
_entity_poly.type
_entity_poly.pdbx_seq_one_letter_code
_entity_poly.pdbx_strand_id
1 'polypeptide(L)' 'MIIQIAHLLKLRVIAEGVETKHQCNALLEEGCTHHQGYFYGKPMNLANLRKLLAENSDTPSD' A
#
# COMPACT_ATOMS: atom_id res chain seq x y z
N MET A 1 -1.43 -3.12 17.93
CA MET A 1 -0.22 -3.37 18.75
C MET A 1 1.09 -3.20 17.97
N ILE A 2 1.29 -3.89 16.83
CA ILE A 2 2.53 -3.79 16.03
C ILE A 2 2.76 -2.37 15.50
N ILE A 3 1.71 -1.71 15.01
CA ILE A 3 1.78 -0.36 14.45
C ILE A 3 2.26 0.64 15.52
N GLN A 4 1.69 0.57 16.73
CA GLN A 4 2.11 1.42 17.86
C GLN A 4 3.58 1.18 18.25
N ILE A 5 4.04 -0.08 18.28
CA ILE A 5 5.45 -0.40 18.59
C ILE A 5 6.37 0.20 17.52
N ALA A 6 6.02 0.09 16.25
CA ALA A 6 6.83 0.65 15.17
C ALA A 6 6.90 2.19 15.24
N HIS A 7 5.80 2.87 15.59
CA HIS A 7 5.81 4.32 15.82
C HIS A 7 6.77 4.70 16.95
N LEU A 8 6.74 3.99 18.08
CA LEU A 8 7.66 4.22 19.21
C LEU A 8 9.13 4.05 18.81
N LEU A 9 9.42 3.07 17.96
CA LEU A 9 10.76 2.77 17.45
C LEU A 9 11.14 3.60 16.21
N LYS A 10 10.27 4.51 15.74
CA LYS A 10 10.45 5.29 14.51
C LYS A 10 10.72 4.41 13.27
N LEU A 11 10.07 3.25 13.21
CA LEU A 11 10.14 2.32 12.09
C LEU A 11 8.96 2.52 11.15
N ARG A 12 9.20 2.30 9.85
CA ARG A 12 8.12 2.18 8.85
C ARG A 12 7.58 0.76 8.85
N VAL A 13 6.28 0.62 8.69
CA VAL A 13 5.58 -0.66 8.57
C VAL A 13 4.82 -0.69 7.26
N ILE A 14 4.80 -1.85 6.63
CA ILE A 14 3.92 -2.17 5.49
C ILE A 14 2.98 -3.26 5.95
N ALA A 15 1.66 -3.06 5.82
CA ALA A 15 0.68 -4.11 6.01
C ALA A 15 0.47 -4.87 4.71
N GLU A 16 0.76 -6.17 4.70
CA GLU A 16 0.57 -7.05 3.55
C GLU A 16 -0.78 -7.79 3.63
N GLY A 17 -1.34 -8.14 2.46
CA GLY A 17 -2.62 -8.86 2.36
C GLY A 17 -3.87 -7.98 2.44
N VAL A 18 -3.78 -6.69 2.07
CA VAL A 18 -4.96 -5.81 2.00
C VAL A 18 -5.78 -6.09 0.74
N GLU A 19 -7.01 -6.58 0.90
CA GLU A 19 -7.88 -6.99 -0.20
C GLU A 19 -9.14 -6.13 -0.35
N THR A 20 -9.50 -5.36 0.68
CA THR A 20 -10.73 -4.56 0.71
C THR A 20 -10.48 -3.12 1.16
N LYS A 21 -11.38 -2.22 0.74
CA LYS A 21 -11.38 -0.83 1.20
C LYS A 21 -11.57 -0.71 2.71
N HIS A 22 -12.36 -1.61 3.32
CA HIS A 22 -12.57 -1.63 4.76
C HIS A 22 -11.26 -1.90 5.52
N GLN A 23 -10.48 -2.90 5.09
CA GLN A 23 -9.14 -3.18 5.67
C GLN A 23 -8.19 -1.99 5.50
N CYS A 24 -8.17 -1.35 4.32
CA CYS A 24 -7.38 -0.14 4.08
C CYS A 24 -7.74 0.96 5.08
N ASN A 25 -9.03 1.26 5.25
CA ASN A 25 -9.49 2.29 6.18
C ASN A 25 -9.10 1.97 7.63
N ALA A 26 -9.30 0.73 8.09
CA ALA A 26 -8.93 0.33 9.44
C ALA A 26 -7.42 0.47 9.71
N LEU A 27 -6.57 0.15 8.72
CA LEU A 27 -5.12 0.31 8.84
C LEU A 27 -4.69 1.79 8.85
N LEU A 28 -5.36 2.64 8.05
CA LEU A 28 -5.14 4.08 8.06
C LEU A 28 -5.52 4.71 9.41
N GLU A 29 -6.64 4.30 10.00
CA GLU A 29 -7.10 4.76 11.31
C GLU A 29 -6.09 4.41 12.42
N GLU A 30 -5.44 3.24 12.33
CA GLU A 30 -4.36 2.83 13.24
C GLU A 30 -3.01 3.51 12.92
N GLY A 31 -2.91 4.28 11.84
CA GLY A 31 -1.70 5.00 11.44
C GLY A 31 -0.68 4.17 10.65
N CYS A 32 -1.10 3.04 10.06
CA CYS A 32 -0.34 2.35 9.03
C CYS A 32 -0.71 2.96 7.67
N THR A 33 0.28 3.53 6.97
CA THR A 33 0.06 4.27 5.72
C THR A 33 0.57 3.55 4.48
N HIS A 34 1.33 2.46 4.65
CA HIS A 34 1.86 1.67 3.55
C HIS A 34 1.20 0.30 3.53
N HIS A 35 0.64 -0.06 2.38
CA HIS A 35 -0.13 -1.27 2.21
C HIS A 35 0.29 -2.02 0.95
N GLN A 36 0.19 -3.34 1.01
CA GLN A 36 0.30 -4.21 -0.15
C GLN A 36 -0.86 -5.20 -0.11
N GLY A 37 -1.47 -5.46 -1.27
CA GLY A 37 -2.42 -6.55 -1.42
C GLY A 37 -3.28 -6.39 -2.66
N TYR A 38 -4.18 -7.34 -2.86
CA TYR A 38 -4.99 -7.44 -4.08
C TYR A 38 -5.99 -6.30 -4.25
N PHE A 39 -6.27 -5.54 -3.18
CA PHE A 39 -7.02 -4.30 -3.28
C PHE A 39 -6.35 -3.31 -4.25
N TYR A 40 -5.01 -3.27 -4.25
CA TYR A 40 -4.22 -2.37 -5.09
C TYR A 40 -3.81 -3.04 -6.40
N GLY A 41 -3.39 -4.30 -6.33
CA GLY A 41 -2.96 -5.04 -7.50
C GLY A 41 -2.45 -6.42 -7.14
N LYS A 42 -2.72 -7.40 -8.00
CA LYS A 42 -2.10 -8.72 -7.89
C LYS A 42 -0.63 -8.65 -8.31
N PRO A 43 0.24 -9.54 -7.77
CA PRO A 43 1.58 -9.74 -8.29
C PRO A 43 1.54 -9.91 -9.81
N MET A 44 2.44 -9.23 -10.50
CA MET A 44 2.46 -9.20 -11.97
C MET A 44 3.89 -9.27 -12.49
N ASN A 45 4.03 -9.74 -13.71
CA ASN A 45 5.33 -9.77 -14.38
C ASN A 45 5.78 -8.35 -14.79
N LEU A 46 7.04 -8.24 -15.19
CA LEU A 46 7.65 -6.97 -15.60
C LEU A 46 6.93 -6.28 -16.78
N ALA A 47 6.40 -7.05 -17.74
CA ALA A 47 5.71 -6.49 -18.90
C ALA A 47 4.40 -5.81 -18.49
N ASN A 48 3.63 -6.46 -17.62
CA ASN A 48 2.39 -5.91 -17.06
C ASN A 48 2.67 -4.70 -16.16
N LEU A 49 3.72 -4.75 -15.34
CA LEU A 49 4.13 -3.61 -14.51
C LEU A 49 4.50 -2.40 -15.37
N ARG A 50 5.30 -2.59 -16.43
CA ARG A 50 5.68 -1.51 -17.35
C ARG A 50 4.47 -0.87 -18.02
N LYS A 51 3.51 -1.70 -18.46
CA LYS A 51 2.25 -1.21 -19.03
C LYS A 51 1.48 -0.36 -18.03
N LEU A 52 1.30 -0.87 -16.81
CA LEU A 52 0.61 -0.15 -15.74
C LEU A 52 1.30 1.19 -15.42
N LEU A 53 2.63 1.21 -15.32
CA LEU A 53 3.37 2.45 -15.05
C LEU A 53 3.23 3.47 -16.19
N ALA A 54 3.25 3.02 -17.45
CA ALA A 54 3.07 3.89 -18.61
C ALA A 54 1.66 4.50 -18.67
N GLU A 55 0.63 3.73 -18.28
CA GLU A 55 -0.78 4.19 -18.24
C GLU A 55 -1.03 5.24 -17.13
N ASN A 56 -0.23 5.25 -16.07
CA ASN A 56 -0.38 6.16 -14.93
C ASN A 56 0.53 7.41 -15.00
N SER A 57 1.22 7.63 -16.12
CA SER A 57 2.16 8.74 -16.32
C SER A 57 1.52 10.14 -16.41
N ASP A 58 0.18 10.22 -16.47
CA ASP A 58 -0.57 11.46 -16.73
C ASP A 58 -1.16 12.13 -15.46
N THR A 59 -0.76 11.71 -14.27
CA THR A 59 -1.19 12.38 -13.03
C THR A 59 -0.10 13.35 -12.55
N PRO A 60 -0.37 14.67 -12.47
CA PRO A 60 0.56 15.63 -11.87
C PRO A 60 0.86 15.21 -10.43
N SER A 61 2.14 15.05 -10.13
CA SER A 61 2.66 14.91 -8.77
C SER A 61 2.63 16.28 -8.09
N ASP A 62 1.57 16.54 -7.33
CA ASP A 62 1.58 17.47 -6.20
C ASP A 62 1.89 16.70 -4.90
#